data_AF-B3QWZ1-F1
#
_entry.id   AF-B3QWZ1-F1
#
_cell.length_a   1.000
_cell.length_b   1.000
_cell.length_c   1.000
_cell.angle_alpha   90.00
_cell.angle_beta   90.00
_cell.angle_gamma   90.00
#
_symmetry.space_group_name_H-M   'P 1'
#
loop_
_entity.id
_entity.type
_entity.pdbx_description
1 polymer ?
#
loop_
_entity_poly.entity_id
_entity_poly.type
_entity_poly.pdbx_seq_one_letter_code
_entity_poly.pdbx_strand_id
1 'polypeptide(L)'
;MTHYNFENANGGDLFIYPAFLAIIDSSRKFGLIDIRELDFDFHAQRFLEEEKIPKDAVVVDHTWAKVNKNGTPDKRFKDNYQIPICQYGEVALTSQTGLNESYSFSSYEKSSNFAQAMKDYQKIIK
;
A
#
# COMPACT_ATOMS: atom_id res chain seq x y z
N MET A 1 3.41 20.42 -14.46
CA MET A 1 4.13 20.04 -13.22
C MET A 1 3.71 18.63 -12.92
N THR A 2 4.63 17.67 -12.92
CA THR A 2 4.32 16.24 -12.81
C THR A 2 4.23 15.87 -11.32
N HIS A 3 3.12 15.30 -10.87
CA HIS A 3 2.92 14.79 -9.51
C HIS A 3 2.64 13.28 -9.56
N TYR A 4 2.83 12.57 -8.45
CA TYR A 4 2.26 11.23 -8.29
C TYR A 4 0.84 11.37 -7.72
N ASN A 5 -0.14 10.71 -8.33
CA ASN A 5 -1.53 10.68 -7.87
C ASN A 5 -1.82 9.35 -7.18
N PHE A 6 -2.23 9.41 -5.92
CA PHE A 6 -2.57 8.27 -5.08
C PHE A 6 -4.05 8.41 -4.73
N GLU A 7 -4.89 7.65 -5.43
CA GLU A 7 -6.35 7.68 -5.24
C GLU A 7 -6.72 7.15 -3.85
N ASN A 8 -7.67 7.81 -3.18
CA ASN A 8 -8.11 7.41 -1.85
C ASN A 8 -9.53 6.82 -1.91
N ALA A 9 -9.75 5.69 -1.23
CA ALA A 9 -11.05 5.03 -1.17
C ALA A 9 -12.07 5.76 -0.26
N ASN A 10 -11.60 6.44 0.80
CA ASN A 10 -12.44 6.95 1.88
C ASN A 10 -12.23 8.45 2.20
N GLY A 11 -11.29 9.11 1.51
CA GLY A 11 -10.85 10.47 1.78
C GLY A 11 -10.55 11.28 0.51
N GLY A 12 -9.76 12.35 0.67
CA GLY A 12 -9.26 13.11 -0.47
C GLY A 12 -8.09 12.40 -1.15
N ASP A 13 -7.94 12.62 -2.45
CA ASP A 13 -6.82 12.07 -3.22
C ASP A 13 -5.51 12.74 -2.78
N LEU A 14 -4.44 11.94 -2.77
CA LEU A 14 -3.11 12.34 -2.37
C LEU A 14 -2.25 12.64 -3.60
N PHE A 15 -1.66 13.84 -3.63
CA PHE A 15 -0.78 14.30 -4.69
C PHE A 15 0.61 14.58 -4.12
N ILE A 16 1.58 13.75 -4.45
CA ILE A 16 2.96 13.91 -3.99
C ILE A 16 3.70 14.83 -4.97
N TYR A 17 4.08 16.01 -4.46
CA TYR A 17 5.00 16.94 -5.11
C TYR A 17 6.36 16.89 -4.42
N PRO A 18 7.45 17.38 -5.05
CA PRO A 18 8.76 17.39 -4.42
C PRO A 18 8.78 18.07 -3.04
N ALA A 19 8.10 19.21 -2.87
CA ALA A 19 8.15 19.96 -1.61
C ALA A 19 7.04 19.62 -0.61
N PHE A 20 5.91 19.10 -1.07
CA PHE A 20 4.73 18.89 -0.23
C PHE A 20 3.85 17.78 -0.77
N LEU A 21 3.07 17.18 0.12
CA LEU A 21 1.91 16.37 -0.20
C LEU A 21 0.67 17.26 -0.17
N ALA A 22 -0.12 17.24 -1.24
CA ALA A 22 -1.44 17.85 -1.25
C ALA A 22 -2.52 16.79 -1.11
N ILE A 23 -3.51 17.05 -0.26
CA ILE A 23 -4.70 16.20 -0.08
C ILE A 23 -5.87 17.01 -0.60
N ILE A 24 -6.64 16.48 -1.55
CA ILE A 24 -7.79 17.19 -2.13
C ILE A 24 -9.05 16.35 -1.95
N ASP A 25 -10.01 16.83 -1.16
CA ASP A 25 -11.27 16.14 -0.96
C ASP A 25 -12.26 16.35 -2.12
N SER A 26 -13.36 15.60 -2.10
CA SER A 26 -14.43 15.69 -3.12
C SER A 26 -15.13 17.06 -3.15
N SER A 27 -15.03 17.85 -2.08
CA SER A 27 -15.52 19.23 -1.99
C SER A 27 -14.49 20.27 -2.45
N ARG A 28 -13.34 19.83 -2.99
CA ARG A 28 -12.19 20.64 -3.42
C ARG A 28 -11.53 21.45 -2.29
N LYS A 29 -11.71 21.04 -1.03
CA LYS A 29 -10.86 21.54 0.04
C LYS A 29 -9.52 20.84 -0.05
N PHE A 30 -8.45 21.60 0.15
CA PHE A 30 -7.11 21.06 0.09
C PHE A 30 -6.37 21.26 1.41
N GLY A 31 -5.62 20.23 1.80
CA GLY A 31 -4.61 20.27 2.85
C GLY A 31 -3.22 20.16 2.22
N LEU A 32 -2.24 20.83 2.81
CA LEU A 32 -0.84 20.69 2.43
C LEU A 32 -0.06 20.17 3.63
N ILE A 33 0.79 19.17 3.39
CA ILE A 33 1.74 18.63 4.35
C ILE A 33 3.12 18.82 3.76
N ASP A 34 4.02 19.45 4.52
CA ASP A 34 5.41 19.54 4.11
C ASP A 34 5.99 18.12 4.01
N ILE A 35 6.67 17.81 2.91
CA ILE A 35 7.22 16.47 2.70
C ILE A 35 8.22 16.07 3.81
N ARG A 36 8.80 17.06 4.52
CA ARG A 36 9.73 16.85 5.65
C ARG A 36 9.02 16.43 6.93
N GLU A 37 7.72 16.71 7.05
CA GLU A 37 6.87 16.36 8.19
C GLU A 37 6.04 15.10 7.94
N LEU A 38 6.13 14.53 6.74
CA LEU A 38 5.48 13.28 6.38
C LEU A 38 6.30 12.09 6.89
N ASP A 39 5.71 11.30 7.77
CA ASP A 39 6.26 10.00 8.16
C ASP A 39 5.92 8.99 7.07
N PHE A 40 6.95 8.52 6.37
CA PHE A 40 6.85 7.59 5.26
C PHE A 40 7.41 6.22 5.67
N ASP A 41 6.53 5.26 5.90
CA ASP A 41 6.89 3.89 6.28
C ASP A 41 6.62 2.90 5.15
N PHE A 42 7.46 1.86 5.09
CA PHE A 42 7.36 0.81 4.08
C PHE A 42 7.68 -0.54 4.69
N HIS A 43 6.86 -1.54 4.36
CA HIS A 43 7.12 -2.91 4.76
C HIS A 43 6.56 -3.93 3.75
N ALA A 44 7.09 -5.15 3.80
CA ALA A 44 6.54 -6.27 3.02
C ALA A 44 5.23 -6.75 3.67
N GLN A 45 4.22 -6.98 2.84
CA GLN A 45 2.91 -7.45 3.27
C GLN A 45 2.57 -8.76 2.55
N ARG A 46 2.03 -9.74 3.29
CA ARG A 46 1.44 -10.95 2.71
C ARG A 46 -0.03 -10.67 2.44
N PHE A 47 -0.41 -10.62 1.17
CA PHE A 47 -1.74 -10.28 0.72
C PHE A 47 -2.46 -11.51 0.16
N LEU A 48 -3.69 -11.77 0.63
CA LEU A 48 -4.55 -12.83 0.11
C LEU A 48 -5.26 -12.31 -1.14
N GLU A 49 -4.83 -12.77 -2.31
CA GLU A 49 -5.39 -12.30 -3.58
C GLU A 49 -6.47 -13.27 -4.05
N GLU A 50 -7.72 -12.96 -3.70
CA GLU A 50 -8.89 -13.77 -4.05
C GLU A 50 -9.43 -13.44 -5.45
N GLU A 51 -9.01 -12.33 -6.05
CA GLU A 51 -9.38 -11.94 -7.39
C GLU A 51 -8.30 -12.33 -8.41
N LYS A 52 -8.10 -11.50 -9.43
CA LYS A 52 -7.10 -11.72 -10.45
C LYS A 52 -5.75 -11.21 -9.97
N ILE A 53 -4.81 -12.14 -9.80
CA ILE A 53 -3.41 -11.82 -9.48
C ILE A 53 -2.85 -10.78 -10.47
N PRO A 54 -2.37 -9.62 -9.99
CA PRO A 54 -1.69 -8.65 -10.83
C PRO A 54 -0.45 -9.25 -11.48
N LYS A 55 -0.15 -8.86 -12.72
CA LYS A 55 0.96 -9.45 -13.49
C LYS A 55 2.34 -9.19 -12.88
N ASP A 56 2.47 -8.16 -12.06
CA ASP A 56 3.72 -7.77 -11.39
C ASP A 56 3.76 -8.14 -9.91
N ALA A 57 2.76 -8.88 -9.43
CA ALA A 57 2.77 -9.49 -8.12
C ALA A 57 3.61 -10.78 -8.11
N VAL A 58 4.25 -11.05 -6.97
CA VAL A 58 4.98 -12.30 -6.72
C VAL A 58 4.16 -13.15 -5.75
N VAL A 59 3.74 -14.34 -6.18
CA VAL A 59 3.10 -15.33 -5.29
C VAL A 59 4.18 -15.99 -4.44
N VAL A 60 4.09 -15.87 -3.12
CA VAL A 60 5.08 -16.40 -2.17
C VAL A 60 4.58 -17.61 -1.39
N ASP A 61 3.27 -17.84 -1.36
CA ASP A 61 2.66 -18.98 -0.68
C ASP A 61 1.22 -19.19 -1.16
N HIS A 62 0.54 -20.21 -0.62
CA HIS A 62 -0.89 -20.43 -0.81
C HIS A 62 -1.54 -20.82 0.52
N THR A 63 -2.79 -20.41 0.73
CA THR A 63 -3.64 -20.89 1.83
C THR A 63 -4.93 -21.49 1.27
N TRP A 64 -5.83 -21.95 2.14
CA TRP A 64 -7.15 -22.45 1.77
C TRP A 64 -8.23 -21.47 2.22
N ALA A 65 -9.30 -21.32 1.43
CA ALA A 65 -10.44 -20.49 1.79
C ALA A 65 -11.13 -20.93 3.10
N LYS A 66 -11.03 -22.23 3.44
CA LYS A 66 -11.43 -22.80 4.73
C LYS A 66 -10.29 -23.66 5.28
N VAL A 67 -9.67 -23.23 6.38
CA VAL A 67 -8.55 -23.94 7.04
C VAL A 67 -8.97 -24.56 8.36
N ASN A 68 -8.37 -25.70 8.69
CA ASN A 68 -8.35 -26.23 10.06
C ASN A 68 -7.44 -25.35 10.94
N LYS A 69 -7.48 -25.56 12.27
CA LYS A 69 -6.60 -24.86 13.22
C LYS A 69 -5.10 -24.99 12.90
N ASN A 70 -4.69 -26.00 12.14
CA ASN A 70 -3.32 -26.26 11.71
C ASN A 70 -2.99 -25.76 10.29
N GLY A 71 -3.88 -25.01 9.64
CA GLY A 71 -3.67 -24.46 8.29
C GLY A 71 -3.97 -25.40 7.12
N THR A 72 -4.23 -26.69 7.39
CA THR A 72 -4.61 -27.66 6.34
C THR A 72 -6.03 -27.41 5.82
N PRO A 73 -6.39 -27.84 4.58
CA PRO A 73 -7.74 -27.66 4.07
C PRO A 73 -8.78 -28.38 4.93
N ASP A 74 -9.84 -27.67 5.31
CA ASP A 74 -11.02 -28.30 5.88
C ASP A 74 -11.80 -29.05 4.78
N LYS A 75 -11.69 -30.37 4.79
CA LYS A 75 -12.28 -31.27 3.78
C LYS A 75 -13.81 -31.43 3.88
N ARG A 76 -14.45 -30.84 4.89
CA ARG A 76 -15.92 -30.84 5.01
C ARG A 76 -16.58 -29.87 4.02
N PHE A 77 -15.83 -28.88 3.53
CA PHE A 77 -16.29 -27.95 2.52
C PHE A 77 -15.96 -28.47 1.12
N LYS A 78 -16.99 -28.74 0.32
CA LYS A 78 -16.88 -29.35 -1.01
C LYS A 78 -16.12 -28.48 -2.03
N ASP A 79 -16.30 -27.17 -1.94
CA ASP A 79 -15.72 -26.18 -2.88
C ASP A 79 -14.64 -25.33 -2.20
N ASN A 80 -13.82 -25.97 -1.36
CA ASN A 80 -12.69 -25.31 -0.70
C ASN A 80 -11.53 -25.15 -1.68
N TYR A 81 -11.25 -23.92 -2.10
CA TYR A 81 -10.20 -23.60 -3.07
C TYR A 81 -8.96 -23.01 -2.38
N GLN A 82 -7.83 -23.03 -3.08
CA GLN A 82 -6.61 -22.38 -2.62
C GLN A 82 -6.62 -20.90 -2.98
N ILE A 83 -6.20 -20.07 -2.03
CA ILE A 83 -6.02 -18.62 -2.20
C ILE A 83 -4.51 -18.34 -2.29
N PRO A 84 -4.02 -17.76 -3.39
CA PRO A 84 -2.65 -17.29 -3.51
C PRO A 84 -2.33 -16.23 -2.46
N ILE A 85 -1.14 -16.34 -1.86
CA ILE A 85 -0.58 -15.31 -1.00
C ILE A 85 0.50 -14.58 -1.80
N CYS A 86 0.23 -13.33 -2.15
CA CYS A 86 1.17 -12.48 -2.86
C CYS A 86 2.01 -11.65 -1.88
N GLN A 87 3.24 -11.36 -2.26
CA GLN A 87 4.08 -10.38 -1.57
C GLN A 87 3.84 -9.00 -2.16
N TYR A 88 3.12 -8.16 -1.43
CA TYR A 88 2.89 -6.77 -1.76
C TYR A 88 3.83 -5.89 -0.94
N GLY A 89 4.06 -4.66 -1.42
CA GLY A 89 4.68 -3.61 -0.62
C GLY A 89 3.60 -2.71 -0.03
N GLU A 90 3.63 -2.52 1.28
CA GLU A 90 2.74 -1.57 1.95
C GLU A 90 3.50 -0.27 2.22
N VAL A 91 2.92 0.85 1.78
CA VAL A 91 3.39 2.21 2.11
C VAL A 91 2.38 2.83 3.07
N ALA A 92 2.82 3.15 4.28
CA ALA A 92 2.05 3.90 5.26
C ALA A 92 2.53 5.35 5.29
N LEU A 93 1.58 6.29 5.15
CA LEU A 93 1.80 7.73 5.15
C LEU A 93 1.08 8.33 6.34
N THR A 94 1.84 8.91 7.28
CA THR A 94 1.26 9.54 8.47
C THR A 94 1.81 10.95 8.71
N SER A 95 1.05 11.79 9.41
CA SER A 95 1.52 13.11 9.85
C SER A 95 0.92 13.50 11.20
N GLN A 96 1.60 14.39 11.93
CA GLN A 96 1.07 14.95 13.18
C GLN A 96 -0.20 15.79 12.97
N THR A 97 -0.42 16.27 11.74
CA THR A 97 -1.60 17.04 11.33
C THR A 97 -2.82 16.18 11.00
N GLY A 98 -2.70 14.85 11.10
CA GLY A 98 -3.82 13.92 11.03
C GLY A 98 -3.92 13.09 9.75
N LEU A 99 -2.90 13.10 8.88
CA LEU A 99 -2.83 12.12 7.79
C LEU A 99 -2.56 10.74 8.37
N ASN A 100 -3.30 9.73 7.91
CA ASN A 100 -3.07 8.33 8.24
C ASN A 100 -3.64 7.45 7.12
N GLU A 101 -2.82 7.21 6.10
CA GLU A 101 -3.21 6.47 4.89
C GLU A 101 -2.25 5.31 4.65
N SER A 102 -2.77 4.20 4.12
CA SER A 102 -1.94 3.05 3.73
C SER A 102 -2.30 2.56 2.34
N TYR A 103 -1.28 2.22 1.57
CA TYR A 103 -1.37 1.76 0.19
C TYR A 103 -0.65 0.44 0.01
N SER A 104 -1.37 -0.56 -0.49
CA SER A 104 -0.79 -1.84 -0.89
C SER A 104 -0.47 -1.84 -2.39
N PHE A 105 0.79 -2.08 -2.73
CA PHE A 105 1.27 -2.17 -4.11
C PHE A 105 1.59 -3.61 -4.47
N SER A 106 1.03 -4.09 -5.58
CA SER A 106 1.23 -5.45 -6.09
C SER A 106 2.70 -5.75 -6.36
N SER A 107 3.43 -4.79 -6.93
CA SER A 107 4.87 -4.91 -7.13
C SER A 107 5.65 -4.46 -5.89
N TYR A 108 6.07 -5.44 -5.08
CA TYR A 108 6.95 -5.21 -3.93
C TYR A 108 8.26 -4.51 -4.32
N GLU A 109 8.91 -4.94 -5.40
CA GLU A 109 10.20 -4.37 -5.82
C GLU A 109 10.09 -2.88 -6.17
N LYS A 110 9.11 -2.50 -7.01
CA LYS A 110 8.91 -1.10 -7.42
C LYS A 110 8.55 -0.21 -6.23
N SER A 111 7.66 -0.67 -5.37
CA SER A 111 7.25 0.08 -4.18
C SER A 111 8.38 0.22 -3.16
N SER A 112 9.19 -0.83 -2.96
CA SER A 112 10.40 -0.77 -2.13
C SER A 112 11.41 0.24 -2.67
N ASN A 113 11.66 0.22 -3.99
CA ASN A 113 12.57 1.17 -4.63
C ASN A 113 12.06 2.61 -4.50
N PHE A 114 10.76 2.84 -4.70
CA PHE A 114 10.13 4.15 -4.48
C PHE A 114 10.27 4.61 -3.04
N ALA A 115 9.96 3.75 -2.06
CA ALA A 115 10.06 4.06 -0.64
C ALA A 115 11.49 4.45 -0.25
N GLN A 116 12.48 3.71 -0.74
CA GLN A 116 13.88 4.02 -0.50
C GLN A 116 14.26 5.38 -1.09
N ALA A 117 13.87 5.66 -2.34
CA ALA A 117 14.12 6.94 -2.98
C ALA A 117 13.46 8.12 -2.24
N MET A 118 12.22 7.95 -1.75
CA MET A 118 11.53 8.97 -0.95
C MET A 118 12.24 9.24 0.38
N LYS A 119 12.65 8.19 1.10
CA LYS A 119 13.39 8.33 2.35
C LYS A 119 14.73 9.02 2.15
N ASP A 120 15.45 8.69 1.08
CA ASP A 120 16.72 9.33 0.76
C ASP A 120 16.53 10.78 0.33
N TYR A 121 15.48 11.07 -0.44
CA TYR A 121 15.10 12.43 -0.77
C TYR A 121 14.82 13.27 0.49
N GLN A 122 14.00 12.76 1.42
CA GLN A 122 13.69 13.43 2.70
C GLN A 122 14.94 13.71 3.54
N LYS A 123 15.97 12.84 3.50
CA LYS A 123 17.25 13.08 4.19
C LYS A 123 18.05 14.21 3.54
N ILE A 124 17.99 14.36 2.22
CA ILE A 124 18.75 15.38 1.48
C ILE A 124 18.17 16.78 1.70
N ILE A 125 16.85 16.90 1.77
CA ILE A 125 16.15 18.19 1.94
C ILE A 125 15.92 18.59 3.40
N LYS A 126 16.41 17.77 4.33
CA LYS A 126 16.38 18.05 5.76
C LYS A 126 17.37 19.14 6.14
#